data_AF-A0AA38C560-F1
#
_entry.id   AF-A0AA38C560-F1
#
_cell.length_a   1.000
_cell.length_b   1.000
_cell.length_c   1.000
_cell.angle_alpha   90.00
_cell.angle_beta   90.00
_cell.angle_gamma   90.00
#
_symmetry.space_group_name_H-M   'P 1'
#
loop_
_entity.id
_entity.type
_entity.pdbx_description
1 polymer ?
#
loop_
_entity_poly.entity_id
_entity_poly.type
_entity_poly.pdbx_seq_one_letter_code
_entity_poly.pdbx_strand_id
1 'polypeptide(L)'
;MLPSLFVHLHHIYEWSTQMIIDCGGTLDVKTPWIGHMFSLFTIDPKNIEYIVKTKFANFPRGAYFNSVSADLLGHGILNVDGQEWVEARKMMSSVFHSQAFKNHFIHTLDELMKCRLMPAAEAACESGLTVDLQRLLVRFTFEHICVLGFGCETHDFESGEMDEIAKALEEAEEATLRRFTVPSTVWKAARMLGVGWEAKLTKSLHVIREFVDAIVSLRRKEMAAGGGALPRRHDLLSKLMQMERNTSTDKELRDTCISAVLAGKDTSLKRRFCRLGGV
;
A
#
# COMPACT_ATOMS: atom_id res chain seq x y z
N MET A 1 8.15 12.28 -26.73
CA MET A 1 8.10 11.42 -25.52
C MET A 1 7.77 12.23 -24.27
N LEU A 2 8.59 13.20 -23.85
CA LEU A 2 8.41 13.89 -22.57
C LEU A 2 7.31 14.98 -22.56
N PRO A 3 7.22 15.90 -23.54
CA PRO A 3 6.09 16.84 -23.61
C PRO A 3 4.77 16.13 -23.80
N SER A 4 4.76 15.04 -24.58
CA SER A 4 3.59 14.20 -24.81
C SER A 4 3.15 13.45 -23.55
N LEU A 5 4.08 12.98 -22.68
CA LEU A 5 3.74 12.34 -21.41
C LEU A 5 2.91 13.26 -20.51
N PHE A 6 3.31 14.53 -20.38
CA PHE A 6 2.58 15.51 -19.56
C PHE A 6 1.20 15.84 -20.13
N VAL A 7 1.07 15.89 -21.46
CA VAL A 7 -0.22 16.13 -22.14
C VAL A 7 -1.18 14.95 -21.99
N HIS A 8 -0.64 13.72 -21.90
CA HIS A 8 -1.43 12.48 -21.85
C HIS A 8 -1.52 11.91 -20.43
N LEU A 9 -1.25 12.69 -19.38
CA LEU A 9 -1.32 12.21 -17.99
C LEU A 9 -2.70 11.63 -17.63
N HIS A 10 -3.78 12.16 -18.22
CA HIS A 10 -5.15 11.72 -17.98
C HIS A 10 -5.50 10.37 -18.63
N HIS A 11 -4.72 9.92 -19.63
CA HIS A 11 -4.92 8.68 -20.40
C HIS A 11 -3.58 7.98 -20.65
N ILE A 12 -2.73 8.00 -19.62
CA ILE A 12 -1.34 7.58 -19.72
C ILE A 12 -1.22 6.08 -20.04
N TYR A 13 -2.16 5.26 -19.58
CA TYR A 13 -2.15 3.82 -19.82
C TYR A 13 -2.50 3.46 -21.26
N GLU A 14 -3.57 4.04 -21.82
CA GLU A 14 -3.95 3.84 -23.22
C GLU A 14 -2.86 4.39 -24.14
N TRP A 15 -2.40 5.61 -23.88
CA TRP A 15 -1.37 6.26 -24.69
C TRP A 15 -0.04 5.51 -24.66
N SER A 16 0.43 5.10 -23.48
CA SER A 16 1.69 4.36 -23.36
C SER A 16 1.60 2.97 -24.01
N THR A 17 0.45 2.29 -23.88
CA THR A 17 0.22 0.99 -24.50
C THR A 17 0.24 1.10 -26.01
N GLN A 18 -0.50 2.07 -26.57
CA GLN A 18 -0.52 2.30 -28.03
C GLN A 18 0.89 2.64 -28.54
N MET A 19 1.61 3.51 -27.84
CA MET A 19 2.99 3.84 -28.20
C MET A 19 3.92 2.62 -28.20
N ILE A 20 3.83 1.75 -27.20
CA ILE A 20 4.68 0.55 -27.15
C ILE A 20 4.31 -0.41 -28.29
N ILE A 21 3.02 -0.56 -28.60
CA ILE A 21 2.54 -1.35 -29.74
C ILE A 21 3.11 -0.79 -31.06
N ASP A 22 3.00 0.52 -31.27
CA ASP A 22 3.46 1.19 -32.49
C ASP A 22 4.99 1.07 -32.68
N CYS A 23 5.75 0.95 -31.58
CA CYS A 23 7.20 0.74 -31.58
C CYS A 23 7.62 -0.74 -31.66
N GLY A 24 6.69 -1.67 -31.92
CA GLY A 24 7.01 -3.09 -32.08
C GLY A 24 7.07 -3.88 -30.77
N GLY A 25 6.46 -3.36 -29.69
CA GLY A 25 6.25 -4.07 -28.43
C GLY A 25 7.34 -3.88 -27.37
N THR A 26 8.47 -3.25 -27.71
CA THR A 26 9.52 -2.88 -26.75
C THR A 26 10.14 -1.54 -27.13
N LEU A 27 10.22 -0.62 -26.17
CA LEU A 27 10.67 0.75 -26.39
C LEU A 27 11.74 1.15 -25.36
N ASP A 28 12.84 1.73 -25.85
CA ASP A 28 13.84 2.39 -25.01
C ASP A 28 13.48 3.87 -24.82
N VAL A 29 13.33 4.27 -23.57
CA VAL A 29 13.02 5.66 -23.20
C VAL A 29 14.18 6.22 -22.40
N LYS A 30 14.76 7.29 -22.91
CA LYS A 30 15.75 8.09 -22.18
C LYS A 30 15.01 9.18 -21.42
N THR A 31 15.05 9.15 -20.10
CA THR A 31 14.47 10.17 -19.20
C THR A 31 15.58 11.03 -18.62
N PRO A 32 15.89 12.21 -19.22
CA PRO A 32 17.08 12.98 -18.87
C PRO A 32 17.14 13.46 -17.41
N TRP A 33 15.98 13.66 -16.75
CA TRP A 33 15.93 14.18 -15.37
C TRP A 33 15.85 13.10 -14.28
N ILE A 34 15.65 11.83 -14.65
CA ILE A 34 15.75 10.67 -13.75
C ILE A 34 17.18 10.12 -13.86
N GLY A 35 18.15 10.98 -13.55
CA GLY A 35 19.56 10.58 -13.35
C GLY A 35 20.21 9.76 -14.48
N HIS A 36 20.00 10.11 -15.76
CA HIS A 36 20.51 9.32 -16.90
C HIS A 36 20.04 7.86 -16.94
N MET A 37 18.88 7.52 -16.34
CA MET A 37 18.31 6.20 -16.47
C MET A 37 17.84 5.94 -17.91
N PHE A 38 18.31 4.83 -18.46
CA PHE A 38 17.70 4.18 -19.61
C PHE A 38 16.55 3.32 -19.09
N SER A 39 15.32 3.66 -19.44
CA SER A 39 14.14 2.87 -19.09
C SER A 39 13.73 2.04 -20.28
N LEU A 40 13.53 0.74 -20.08
CA LEU A 40 12.99 -0.16 -21.09
C LEU A 40 11.53 -0.46 -20.75
N PHE A 41 10.63 -0.20 -21.69
CA PHE A 41 9.23 -0.58 -21.59
C PHE A 41 8.96 -1.73 -22.55
N THR A 42 8.28 -2.79 -22.09
CA THR A 42 8.00 -3.96 -22.92
C THR A 42 6.64 -4.54 -22.60
N ILE A 43 5.93 -4.95 -23.64
CA ILE A 43 4.68 -5.74 -23.55
C ILE A 43 4.89 -7.18 -24.04
N ASP A 44 6.12 -7.55 -24.45
CA ASP A 44 6.43 -8.91 -24.87
C ASP A 44 6.36 -9.87 -23.66
N PRO A 45 5.47 -10.88 -23.69
CA PRO A 45 5.34 -11.84 -22.59
C PRO A 45 6.65 -12.55 -22.23
N LYS A 46 7.54 -12.79 -23.21
CA LYS A 46 8.84 -13.45 -22.97
C LYS A 46 9.77 -12.54 -22.16
N ASN A 47 9.79 -11.24 -22.48
CA ASN A 47 10.57 -10.27 -21.72
C ASN A 47 10.00 -10.11 -20.31
N ILE A 48 8.67 -10.05 -20.18
CA ILE A 48 7.99 -9.97 -18.89
C ILE A 48 8.34 -11.20 -18.04
N GLU A 49 8.19 -12.42 -18.57
CA GLU A 49 8.57 -13.65 -17.86
C GLU A 49 10.05 -13.64 -17.46
N TYR A 50 10.93 -13.21 -18.36
CA TYR A 50 12.35 -13.11 -18.09
C TYR A 50 12.64 -12.20 -16.89
N ILE A 51 12.00 -11.02 -16.85
CA ILE A 51 12.18 -10.02 -15.79
C ILE A 51 11.56 -10.47 -14.47
N VAL A 52 10.30 -10.90 -14.46
CA VAL A 52 9.55 -11.13 -13.22
C VAL A 52 9.73 -12.53 -12.62
N LYS A 53 10.29 -13.48 -13.39
CA LYS A 53 10.41 -14.89 -12.99
C LYS A 53 11.81 -15.44 -13.24
N THR A 54 12.27 -15.48 -14.48
CA THR A 54 13.51 -16.23 -14.84
C THR A 54 14.78 -15.61 -14.26
N LYS A 55 14.88 -14.28 -14.29
CA LYS A 55 16.05 -13.52 -13.82
C LYS A 55 15.66 -12.39 -12.86
N PHE A 56 14.64 -12.60 -12.03
CA PHE A 56 14.14 -11.61 -11.07
C PHE A 56 15.24 -10.93 -10.25
N ALA A 57 16.23 -11.70 -9.76
CA ALA A 57 17.34 -11.16 -8.97
C ALA A 57 18.21 -10.12 -9.72
N ASN A 58 18.19 -10.12 -11.06
CA ASN A 58 18.92 -9.15 -11.88
C ASN A 58 18.16 -7.83 -12.09
N PHE A 59 16.90 -7.75 -11.69
CA PHE A 59 16.03 -6.60 -11.88
C PHE A 59 15.50 -6.08 -10.53
N PRO A 60 16.39 -5.59 -9.63
CA PRO A 60 15.93 -4.92 -8.42
C PRO A 60 15.15 -3.65 -8.78
N ARG A 61 14.30 -3.19 -7.87
CA ARG A 61 13.66 -1.86 -8.00
C ARG A 61 14.72 -0.76 -8.05
N GLY A 62 15.78 -0.94 -7.24
CA GLY A 62 17.00 -0.15 -7.30
C GLY A 62 16.94 1.12 -6.45
N ALA A 63 18.12 1.71 -6.24
CA ALA A 63 18.31 2.82 -5.31
C ALA A 63 17.43 4.04 -5.59
N TYR A 64 17.12 4.32 -6.86
CA TYR A 64 16.23 5.43 -7.20
C TYR A 64 14.82 5.22 -6.65
N PHE A 65 14.19 4.07 -6.94
CA PHE A 65 12.88 3.73 -6.42
C PHE A 65 12.87 3.76 -4.89
N ASN A 66 13.88 3.13 -4.29
CA ASN A 66 13.98 3.00 -2.84
C ASN A 66 14.09 4.38 -2.18
N SER A 67 14.84 5.31 -2.79
CA SER A 67 14.99 6.69 -2.29
C SER A 67 13.73 7.54 -2.42
N VAL A 68 12.95 7.35 -3.50
CA VAL A 68 11.75 8.14 -3.76
C VAL A 68 10.61 7.74 -2.82
N SER A 69 10.48 6.43 -2.58
CA SER A 69 9.42 5.85 -1.77
C SER A 69 9.78 5.69 -0.28
N ALA A 70 11.03 5.96 0.11
CA ALA A 70 11.54 5.76 1.47
C ALA A 70 10.69 6.41 2.56
N ASP A 71 10.14 7.61 2.34
CA ASP A 71 9.39 8.27 3.40
C ASP A 71 8.07 7.56 3.73
N LEU A 72 7.42 6.97 2.72
CA LEU A 72 6.13 6.29 2.85
C LEU A 72 6.30 4.82 3.21
N LEU A 73 7.17 4.11 2.49
CA LEU A 73 7.32 2.66 2.61
C LEU A 73 8.46 2.25 3.55
N GLY A 74 9.36 3.17 3.91
CA GLY A 74 10.51 2.87 4.78
C GLY A 74 11.34 1.70 4.28
N HIS A 75 11.67 0.77 5.17
CA HIS A 75 12.29 -0.53 4.85
C HIS A 75 11.27 -1.68 4.77
N GLY A 76 10.02 -1.37 4.42
CA GLY A 76 8.99 -2.39 4.25
C GLY A 76 9.21 -3.24 3.00
N ILE A 77 8.52 -4.37 2.92
CA ILE A 77 8.59 -5.36 1.82
C ILE A 77 8.43 -4.77 0.41
N LEU A 78 7.77 -3.61 0.27
CA LEU A 78 7.58 -2.94 -1.01
C LEU A 78 8.77 -2.06 -1.45
N ASN A 79 9.74 -1.80 -0.57
CA ASN A 79 10.85 -0.87 -0.77
C ASN A 79 12.25 -1.46 -0.55
N VAL A 80 12.34 -2.73 -0.16
CA VAL A 80 13.60 -3.47 -0.04
C VAL A 80 13.82 -4.37 -1.26
N ASP A 81 15.10 -4.65 -1.55
CA ASP A 81 15.55 -5.48 -2.68
C ASP A 81 16.39 -6.67 -2.17
N GLY A 82 16.64 -7.65 -3.05
CA GLY A 82 17.59 -8.73 -2.78
C GLY A 82 17.20 -9.62 -1.60
N GLN A 83 18.16 -9.91 -0.72
CA GLN A 83 17.97 -10.86 0.38
C GLN A 83 16.95 -10.38 1.41
N GLU A 84 16.95 -9.08 1.75
CA GLU A 84 15.97 -8.47 2.66
C GLU A 84 14.54 -8.67 2.15
N TRP A 85 14.32 -8.50 0.85
CA TRP A 85 13.03 -8.76 0.23
C TRP A 85 12.62 -10.23 0.30
N VAL A 86 13.56 -11.16 0.07
CA VAL A 86 13.29 -12.60 0.15
C VAL A 86 12.86 -12.98 1.56
N GLU A 87 13.53 -12.44 2.58
CA GLU A 87 13.23 -12.69 3.99
C GLU A 87 11.88 -12.11 4.39
N ALA A 88 11.63 -10.83 4.09
CA ALA A 88 10.35 -10.18 4.32
C ALA A 88 9.20 -10.92 3.62
N ARG A 89 9.39 -11.33 2.36
CA ARG A 89 8.39 -12.10 1.60
C ARG A 89 8.12 -13.46 2.20
N LYS A 90 9.15 -14.18 2.64
CA LYS A 90 9.00 -15.49 3.28
C LYS A 90 8.22 -15.37 4.58
N MET A 91 8.52 -14.35 5.38
CA MET A 91 7.81 -14.06 6.63
C MET A 91 6.34 -13.73 6.37
N MET A 92 6.05 -12.75 5.51
CA MET A 92 4.69 -12.37 5.14
C MET A 92 3.89 -13.55 4.58
N SER A 93 4.51 -14.33 3.68
CA SER A 93 3.89 -15.53 3.12
C SER A 93 3.54 -16.55 4.21
N SER A 94 4.43 -16.77 5.18
CA SER A 94 4.17 -17.67 6.32
C SER A 94 2.94 -17.24 7.12
N VAL A 95 2.82 -15.93 7.40
CA VAL A 95 1.64 -15.38 8.11
C VAL A 95 0.36 -15.63 7.31
N PHE A 96 0.33 -15.25 6.03
CA PHE A 96 -0.84 -15.39 5.17
C PHE A 96 -1.26 -16.84 4.90
N HIS A 97 -0.31 -17.79 4.91
CA HIS A 97 -0.63 -19.20 4.72
C HIS A 97 -1.16 -19.87 5.99
N SER A 98 -0.94 -19.27 7.17
CA SER A 98 -1.38 -19.85 8.44
C SER A 98 -2.91 -19.96 8.53
N GLN A 99 -3.39 -21.11 9.02
CA GLN A 99 -4.83 -21.33 9.19
C GLN A 99 -5.44 -20.34 10.19
N ALA A 100 -4.69 -19.97 11.22
CA ALA A 100 -5.11 -18.99 12.22
C ALA A 100 -5.40 -17.62 11.58
N PHE A 101 -4.51 -17.12 10.72
CA PHE A 101 -4.71 -15.86 10.01
C PHE A 101 -5.90 -15.93 9.05
N LYS A 102 -6.05 -17.04 8.30
CA LYS A 102 -7.19 -17.23 7.38
C LYS A 102 -8.54 -17.27 8.12
N ASN A 103 -8.62 -17.96 9.26
CA ASN A 103 -9.82 -17.99 10.07
C ASN A 103 -10.15 -16.60 10.63
N HIS A 104 -9.13 -15.87 11.08
CA HIS A 104 -9.30 -14.50 11.56
C HIS A 104 -9.74 -13.54 10.45
N PHE A 105 -9.20 -13.68 9.23
CA PHE A 105 -9.65 -12.97 8.04
C PHE A 105 -11.15 -13.14 7.79
N ILE A 106 -11.63 -14.39 7.80
CA ILE A 106 -13.06 -14.69 7.55
C ILE A 106 -13.93 -14.13 8.68
N HIS A 107 -13.52 -14.31 9.93
CA HIS A 107 -14.26 -13.84 11.10
C HIS A 107 -14.44 -12.31 11.09
N THR A 108 -13.34 -11.58 10.96
CA THR A 108 -13.35 -10.11 10.93
C THR A 108 -14.13 -9.56 9.74
N LEU A 109 -14.10 -10.26 8.60
CA LEU A 109 -14.90 -9.89 7.43
C LEU A 109 -16.40 -10.03 7.69
N ASP A 110 -16.82 -11.14 8.29
CA ASP A 110 -18.23 -11.40 8.64
C ASP A 110 -18.75 -10.40 9.67
N GLU A 111 -17.95 -10.10 10.71
CA GLU A 111 -18.29 -9.10 11.72
C GLU A 111 -18.44 -7.70 11.12
N LEU A 112 -17.47 -7.23 10.34
CA LEU A 112 -17.55 -5.92 9.69
C LEU A 112 -18.73 -5.84 8.71
N MET A 113 -19.03 -6.94 8.01
CA MET A 113 -20.16 -6.99 7.08
C MET A 113 -21.48 -6.75 7.83
N LYS A 114 -21.67 -7.41 8.97
CA LYS A 114 -22.86 -7.28 9.82
C LYS A 114 -22.94 -5.94 10.54
N CYS A 115 -21.81 -5.37 10.96
CA CYS A 115 -21.79 -4.15 11.77
C CYS A 115 -21.72 -2.85 10.96
N ARG A 116 -21.32 -2.92 9.68
CA ARG A 116 -21.10 -1.72 8.83
C ARG A 116 -21.84 -1.81 7.51
N LEU A 117 -21.58 -2.85 6.73
CA LEU A 117 -22.08 -2.93 5.35
C LEU A 117 -23.59 -3.17 5.30
N MET A 118 -24.10 -4.14 6.06
CA MET A 118 -25.52 -4.45 6.12
C MET A 118 -26.35 -3.28 6.66
N PRO A 119 -26.02 -2.65 7.81
CA PRO A 119 -26.77 -1.50 8.30
C PRO A 119 -26.75 -0.31 7.33
N ALA A 120 -25.63 -0.05 6.67
CA ALA A 120 -25.55 1.01 5.67
C ALA A 120 -26.45 0.73 4.44
N ALA A 121 -26.52 -0.53 4.02
CA ALA A 121 -27.40 -0.95 2.93
C ALA A 121 -28.88 -0.90 3.33
N GLU A 122 -29.23 -1.35 4.53
CA GLU A 122 -30.60 -1.29 5.09
C GLU A 122 -31.09 0.15 5.22
N ALA A 123 -30.27 1.03 5.81
CA ALA A 123 -30.59 2.45 5.94
C ALA A 123 -30.80 3.13 4.58
N ALA A 124 -30.03 2.74 3.57
CA ALA A 124 -30.20 3.24 2.20
C ALA A 124 -31.50 2.75 1.56
N CYS A 125 -31.85 1.47 1.74
CA CYS A 125 -33.12 0.90 1.28
C CYS A 125 -34.32 1.59 1.93
N GLU A 126 -34.27 1.83 3.24
CA GLU A 126 -35.35 2.49 4.01
C GLU A 126 -35.54 3.96 3.61
N SER A 127 -34.45 4.67 3.38
CA SER A 127 -34.48 6.10 3.01
C SER A 127 -34.68 6.35 1.52
N GLY A 128 -34.64 5.30 0.69
CA GLY A 128 -34.69 5.42 -0.77
C GLY A 128 -33.48 6.16 -1.36
N LEU A 129 -32.38 6.27 -0.62
CA LEU A 129 -31.18 6.98 -1.03
C LEU A 129 -30.29 6.10 -1.92
N THR A 130 -29.74 6.69 -2.97
CA THR A 130 -28.71 6.04 -3.79
C THR A 130 -27.37 6.04 -3.05
N VAL A 131 -26.71 4.88 -3.00
CA VAL A 131 -25.40 4.73 -2.36
C VAL A 131 -24.32 4.51 -3.41
N ASP A 132 -23.21 5.22 -3.26
CA ASP A 132 -21.98 4.94 -4.00
C ASP A 132 -21.33 3.67 -3.43
N LEU A 133 -21.52 2.55 -4.13
CA LEU A 133 -20.97 1.26 -3.74
C LEU A 133 -19.44 1.26 -3.77
N GLN A 134 -18.81 2.04 -4.65
CA GLN A 134 -17.35 2.14 -4.69
C GLN A 134 -16.83 2.78 -3.41
N ARG A 135 -17.39 3.94 -3.02
CA ARG A 135 -17.00 4.61 -1.77
C ARG A 135 -17.23 3.73 -0.55
N LEU A 136 -18.37 3.02 -0.51
CA LEU A 136 -18.71 2.12 0.59
C LEU A 136 -17.73 0.94 0.68
N LEU A 137 -17.43 0.28 -0.44
CA LEU A 137 -16.52 -0.86 -0.47
C LEU A 137 -15.06 -0.46 -0.20
N VAL A 138 -14.63 0.73 -0.66
CA VAL A 138 -13.31 1.30 -0.35
C VAL A 138 -13.14 1.43 1.15
N ARG A 139 -14.10 2.10 1.81
CA ARG A 139 -14.08 2.28 3.26
C ARG A 139 -14.13 0.94 4.00
N PHE A 140 -15.05 0.06 3.63
CA PHE A 140 -15.18 -1.27 4.23
C PHE A 140 -13.88 -2.08 4.14
N THR A 141 -13.24 -2.07 2.97
CA THR A 141 -12.01 -2.83 2.73
C THR A 141 -10.85 -2.24 3.52
N PHE A 142 -10.75 -0.92 3.58
CA PHE A 142 -9.75 -0.24 4.39
C PHE A 142 -9.92 -0.57 5.88
N GLU A 143 -11.14 -0.49 6.42
CA GLU A 143 -11.45 -0.89 7.79
C GLU A 143 -11.06 -2.36 8.05
N HIS A 144 -11.40 -3.27 7.14
CA HIS A 144 -11.04 -4.69 7.27
C HIS A 144 -9.53 -4.93 7.29
N ILE A 145 -8.80 -4.23 6.42
CA ILE A 145 -7.33 -4.33 6.37
C ILE A 145 -6.70 -3.75 7.64
N CYS A 146 -7.22 -2.66 8.19
CA CYS A 146 -6.73 -2.11 9.44
C CYS A 146 -6.98 -3.08 10.61
N VAL A 147 -8.17 -3.67 10.71
CA VAL A 147 -8.48 -4.71 11.72
C VAL A 147 -7.54 -5.91 11.54
N LEU A 148 -7.33 -6.39 10.32
CA LEU A 148 -6.44 -7.53 10.05
C LEU A 148 -4.96 -7.23 10.24
N GLY A 149 -4.54 -6.02 9.89
CA GLY A 149 -3.16 -5.57 9.92
C GLY A 149 -2.69 -5.28 11.34
N PHE A 150 -3.56 -4.60 12.11
CA PHE A 150 -3.22 -4.01 13.40
C PHE A 150 -3.94 -4.64 14.58
N GLY A 151 -4.97 -5.47 14.32
CA GLY A 151 -5.81 -6.08 15.36
C GLY A 151 -6.69 -5.08 16.11
N CYS A 152 -6.88 -3.87 15.57
CA CYS A 152 -7.77 -2.87 16.15
C CYS A 152 -9.19 -3.42 16.18
N GLU A 153 -9.93 -3.16 17.25
CA GLU A 153 -11.32 -3.58 17.35
C GLU A 153 -12.18 -2.64 16.51
N THR A 154 -13.28 -3.15 15.97
CA THR A 154 -14.16 -2.39 15.04
C THR A 154 -14.80 -1.17 15.69
N HIS A 155 -14.81 -1.12 17.02
CA HIS A 155 -15.33 -0.03 17.86
C HIS A 155 -14.24 0.91 18.37
N ASP A 156 -12.96 0.59 18.20
CA ASP A 156 -11.85 1.43 18.66
C ASP A 156 -11.71 2.71 17.84
N PHE A 157 -12.32 2.73 16.65
CA PHE A 157 -12.26 3.88 15.76
C PHE A 157 -13.40 4.85 16.07
N GLU A 158 -13.03 6.05 16.52
CA GLU A 158 -14.00 7.14 16.61
C GLU A 158 -14.52 7.48 15.20
N SER A 159 -15.76 7.97 15.12
CA SER A 159 -16.38 8.34 13.85
C SER A 159 -15.57 9.46 13.16
N GLY A 160 -14.69 9.10 12.23
CA GLY A 160 -13.88 10.05 11.45
C GLY A 160 -12.39 9.69 11.37
N GLU A 161 -11.82 9.04 12.39
CA GLU A 161 -10.39 8.71 12.42
C GLU A 161 -9.97 7.84 11.23
N MET A 162 -10.80 6.86 10.88
CA MET A 162 -10.54 5.99 9.73
C MET A 162 -10.62 6.73 8.40
N ASP A 163 -11.51 7.71 8.29
CA ASP A 163 -11.62 8.54 7.09
C ASP A 163 -10.39 9.47 6.98
N GLU A 164 -9.87 9.97 8.11
CA GLU A 164 -8.64 10.76 8.16
C GLU A 164 -7.39 9.95 7.76
N ILE A 165 -7.23 8.74 8.29
CA ILE A 165 -6.09 7.87 7.96
C ILE A 165 -6.18 7.41 6.50
N ALA A 166 -7.35 7.02 6.03
CA ALA A 166 -7.56 6.64 4.63
C ALA A 166 -7.17 7.78 3.68
N LYS A 167 -7.62 9.01 4.00
CA LYS A 167 -7.26 10.21 3.25
C LYS A 167 -5.76 10.50 3.32
N ALA A 168 -5.14 10.41 4.50
CA ALA A 168 -3.70 10.61 4.65
C ALA A 168 -2.90 9.60 3.80
N LEU A 169 -3.30 8.33 3.77
CA LEU A 169 -2.67 7.32 2.94
C LEU A 169 -2.81 7.62 1.45
N GLU A 170 -3.99 8.00 0.98
CA GLU A 170 -4.23 8.37 -0.42
C GLU A 170 -3.39 9.58 -0.83
N GLU A 171 -3.36 10.63 0.00
CA GLU A 171 -2.56 11.82 -0.25
C GLU A 171 -1.05 11.52 -0.24
N ALA A 172 -0.61 10.63 0.64
CA ALA A 172 0.79 10.22 0.70
C ALA A 172 1.19 9.36 -0.51
N GLU A 173 0.30 8.46 -0.96
CA GLU A 173 0.49 7.65 -2.16
C GLU A 173 0.56 8.54 -3.40
N GLU A 174 -0.40 9.44 -3.60
CA GLU A 174 -0.45 10.35 -4.75
C GLU A 174 0.80 11.24 -4.81
N ALA A 175 1.19 11.84 -3.68
CA ALA A 175 2.38 12.68 -3.61
C ALA A 175 3.67 11.88 -3.85
N THR A 176 3.75 10.65 -3.34
CA THR A 176 4.90 9.76 -3.59
C THR A 176 4.98 9.35 -5.06
N LEU A 177 3.84 9.02 -5.70
CA LEU A 177 3.78 8.73 -7.14
C LEU A 177 4.19 9.94 -7.97
N ARG A 178 3.80 11.15 -7.57
CA ARG A 178 4.19 12.39 -8.23
C ARG A 178 5.70 12.62 -8.24
N ARG A 179 6.44 12.16 -7.23
CA ARG A 179 7.92 12.23 -7.23
C ARG A 179 8.57 11.46 -8.39
N PHE A 180 7.92 10.43 -8.91
CA PHE A 180 8.44 9.67 -10.07
C PHE A 180 8.30 10.42 -11.39
N THR A 181 7.41 11.42 -11.47
CA THR A 181 7.17 12.18 -12.71
C THR A 181 7.93 13.51 -12.76
N VAL A 182 8.46 13.98 -11.62
CA VAL A 182 9.21 15.25 -11.53
C VAL A 182 10.71 15.01 -11.29
N PRO A 183 11.60 15.90 -11.76
CA PRO A 183 13.04 15.81 -11.49
C PRO A 183 13.36 15.74 -10.00
N SER A 184 14.39 14.97 -9.65
CA SER A 184 14.78 14.78 -8.24
C SER A 184 15.16 16.09 -7.53
N THR A 185 15.73 17.04 -8.25
CA THR A 185 16.06 18.37 -7.74
C THR A 185 14.81 19.18 -7.38
N VAL A 186 13.75 19.08 -8.18
CA VAL A 186 12.50 19.85 -8.00
C VAL A 186 11.77 19.41 -6.75
N TRP A 187 11.55 18.10 -6.57
CA TRP A 187 10.84 17.63 -5.37
C TRP A 187 11.69 17.77 -4.11
N LYS A 188 13.01 17.59 -4.19
CA LYS A 188 13.91 17.84 -3.05
C LYS A 188 13.89 19.31 -2.63
N ALA A 189 13.89 20.24 -3.59
CA ALA A 189 13.75 21.66 -3.30
C ALA A 189 12.38 21.99 -2.69
N ALA A 190 11.29 21.44 -3.22
CA ALA A 190 9.95 21.62 -2.66
C ALA A 190 9.84 21.06 -1.23
N ARG A 191 10.49 19.94 -0.94
CA ARG A 191 10.61 19.39 0.42
C ARG A 191 11.40 20.32 1.34
N MET A 192 12.56 20.81 0.91
CA MET A 192 13.38 21.73 1.70
C MET A 192 12.66 23.04 2.04
N LEU A 193 11.85 23.55 1.10
CA LEU A 193 11.04 24.75 1.30
C LEU A 193 9.74 24.49 2.08
N GLY A 194 9.34 23.22 2.23
CA GLY A 194 8.11 22.86 2.93
C GLY A 194 6.85 23.42 2.26
N VAL A 195 6.79 23.42 0.93
CA VAL A 195 5.67 24.02 0.16
C VAL A 195 4.94 23.03 -0.74
N GLY A 196 3.68 23.34 -1.02
CA GLY A 196 2.85 22.61 -1.99
C GLY A 196 2.56 21.17 -1.57
N TRP A 197 2.69 20.25 -2.53
CA TRP A 197 2.33 18.85 -2.37
C TRP A 197 3.33 18.05 -1.49
N GLU A 198 4.58 18.50 -1.37
CA GLU A 198 5.59 17.92 -0.45
C GLU A 198 5.28 18.26 1.02
N ALA A 199 4.80 19.47 1.29
CA ALA A 199 4.33 19.86 2.62
C ALA A 199 3.12 19.03 3.06
N LYS A 200 2.20 18.81 2.12
CA LYS A 200 1.03 17.95 2.31
C LYS A 200 1.45 16.52 2.62
N LEU A 201 2.35 15.93 1.82
CA LEU A 201 2.93 14.62 2.07
C LEU A 201 3.55 14.51 3.46
N THR A 202 4.32 15.51 3.89
CA THR A 202 4.94 15.50 5.24
C THR A 202 3.87 15.43 6.34
N LYS A 203 2.77 16.17 6.21
CA LYS A 203 1.64 16.11 7.16
C LYS A 203 0.94 14.75 7.13
N SER A 204 0.64 14.23 5.93
CA SER A 204 -0.02 12.93 5.79
C SER A 204 0.84 11.80 6.36
N LEU A 205 2.16 11.84 6.13
CA LEU A 205 3.11 10.88 6.72
C LEU A 205 3.15 10.96 8.24
N HIS A 206 3.00 12.15 8.83
CA HIS A 206 2.95 12.31 10.27
C HIS A 206 1.71 11.61 10.85
N VAL A 207 0.52 11.85 10.29
CA VAL A 207 -0.73 11.19 10.70
C VAL A 207 -0.61 9.67 10.60
N ILE A 208 -0.09 9.14 9.49
CA ILE A 208 0.09 7.70 9.29
C ILE A 208 1.05 7.13 10.34
N ARG A 209 2.17 7.80 10.60
CA ARG A 209 3.18 7.31 11.55
C ARG A 209 2.65 7.34 12.98
N GLU A 210 2.00 8.42 13.39
CA GLU A 210 1.39 8.52 14.73
C GLU A 210 0.39 7.40 14.97
N PHE A 211 -0.49 7.14 13.99
CA PHE A 211 -1.45 6.05 14.08
C PHE A 211 -0.78 4.68 14.26
N VAL A 212 0.20 4.35 13.40
CA VAL A 212 0.87 3.04 13.48
C VAL A 212 1.76 2.93 14.72
N ASP A 213 2.47 4.00 15.10
CA ASP A 213 3.31 4.02 16.30
C ASP A 213 2.48 3.87 17.59
N ALA A 214 1.27 4.45 17.64
CA ALA A 214 0.34 4.26 18.75
C ALA A 214 -0.09 2.80 18.88
N ILE A 215 -0.40 2.14 17.77
CA ILE A 215 -0.78 0.73 17.73
C ILE A 215 0.39 -0.17 18.15
N VAL A 216 1.58 0.03 17.57
CA VAL A 216 2.78 -0.74 17.91
C VAL A 216 3.09 -0.60 19.40
N SER A 217 3.01 0.62 19.93
CA SER A 217 3.20 0.90 21.36
C SER A 217 2.17 0.19 22.24
N LEU A 218 0.89 0.20 21.84
CA LEU A 218 -0.18 -0.52 22.54
C LEU A 218 0.12 -2.02 22.58
N ARG A 219 0.50 -2.63 21.44
CA ARG A 219 0.84 -4.06 21.37
C ARG A 219 2.04 -4.43 22.24
N ARG A 220 3.06 -3.58 22.31
CA ARG A 220 4.18 -3.81 23.21
C ARG A 220 3.77 -3.76 24.69
N LYS A 221 2.86 -2.87 25.06
CA LYS A 221 2.33 -2.80 26.43
C LYS A 221 1.53 -4.05 26.78
N GLU A 222 0.67 -4.52 25.89
CA GLU A 222 -0.09 -5.77 26.09
C GLU A 222 0.82 -7.00 26.23
N MET A 223 1.88 -7.08 25.44
CA MET A 223 2.93 -8.10 25.57
C MET A 223 3.62 -8.08 26.93
N ALA A 224 3.99 -6.88 27.39
CA ALA A 224 4.67 -6.70 28.67
C ALA A 224 3.75 -7.08 29.84
N ALA A 225 2.46 -6.71 29.77
CA ALA A 225 1.46 -7.08 30.77
C ALA A 225 1.15 -8.59 30.78
N GLY A 226 1.19 -9.25 29.63
CA GLY A 226 0.95 -10.68 29.45
C GLY A 226 2.17 -11.59 29.73
N GLY A 227 3.24 -11.09 30.36
CA GLY A 227 4.42 -11.89 30.68
C GLY A 227 5.27 -12.30 29.47
N GLY A 228 5.25 -11.52 28.39
CA GLY A 228 6.04 -11.78 27.17
C GLY A 228 5.32 -12.62 26.11
N ALA A 229 4.08 -13.03 26.36
CA ALA A 229 3.20 -13.63 25.36
C ALA A 229 2.08 -12.65 24.99
N LEU A 230 1.90 -12.40 23.69
CA LEU A 230 0.65 -11.79 23.21
C LEU A 230 -0.51 -12.74 23.55
N PRO A 231 -1.67 -12.23 23.97
CA PRO A 231 -2.93 -12.97 23.87
C PRO A 231 -3.03 -13.60 22.47
N ARG A 232 -3.81 -14.67 22.32
CA ARG A 232 -3.92 -15.49 21.08
C ARG A 232 -4.56 -14.72 19.91
N ARG A 233 -3.98 -13.58 19.54
CA ARG A 233 -4.36 -12.71 18.44
C ARG A 233 -3.76 -13.24 17.15
N HIS A 234 -4.48 -12.99 16.08
CA HIS A 234 -4.20 -13.53 14.76
C HIS A 234 -4.07 -12.43 13.70
N ASP A 235 -3.96 -11.17 14.14
CA ASP A 235 -3.61 -10.04 13.29
C ASP A 235 -2.15 -10.11 12.82
N LEU A 236 -1.85 -9.38 11.75
CA LEU A 236 -0.54 -9.38 11.10
C LEU A 236 0.56 -8.91 12.05
N LEU A 237 0.38 -7.75 12.70
CA LEU A 237 1.38 -7.17 13.59
C LEU A 237 1.73 -8.14 14.73
N SER A 238 0.73 -8.73 15.39
CA SER A 238 0.93 -9.74 16.44
C SER A 238 1.73 -10.95 15.93
N LYS A 239 1.47 -11.40 14.71
CA LYS A 239 2.19 -12.52 14.09
C LYS A 239 3.63 -12.18 13.77
N LEU A 240 3.90 -10.97 13.28
CA LEU A 240 5.27 -10.48 13.02
C LEU A 240 6.08 -10.43 14.32
N MET A 241 5.52 -9.81 15.37
CA MET A 241 6.18 -9.73 16.69
C MET A 241 6.47 -11.11 17.30
N GLN A 242 5.59 -12.09 17.11
CA GLN A 242 5.80 -13.49 17.55
C GLN A 242 6.91 -14.19 16.76
N MET A 243 6.96 -14.02 15.44
CA MET A 243 7.93 -14.68 14.56
C MET A 243 9.36 -14.16 14.80
N GLU A 244 9.49 -12.87 15.06
CA GLU A 244 10.78 -12.21 15.22
C GLU A 244 11.28 -12.22 16.66
N ARG A 245 10.60 -12.91 17.60
CA ARG A 245 11.01 -13.03 19.02
C ARG A 245 11.44 -11.69 19.65
N ASN A 246 10.79 -10.58 19.26
CA ASN A 246 11.11 -9.21 19.69
C ASN A 246 12.48 -8.65 19.26
N THR A 247 13.16 -9.21 18.25
CA THR A 247 14.41 -8.60 17.73
C THR A 247 14.16 -7.37 16.87
N SER A 248 12.95 -7.24 16.31
CA SER A 248 12.65 -6.21 15.33
C SER A 248 12.27 -4.89 15.96
N THR A 249 12.76 -3.83 15.32
CA THR A 249 12.61 -2.44 15.74
C THR A 249 11.19 -1.98 15.43
N ASP A 250 10.65 -1.05 16.23
CA ASP A 250 9.32 -0.45 15.99
C ASP A 250 9.19 0.13 14.58
N LYS A 251 10.29 0.68 14.08
CA LYS A 251 10.41 1.16 12.72
C LYS A 251 10.18 0.07 11.68
N GLU A 252 10.77 -1.12 11.84
CA GLU A 252 10.66 -2.23 10.87
C GLU A 252 9.24 -2.81 10.86
N LEU A 253 8.63 -2.95 12.05
CA LEU A 253 7.24 -3.37 12.19
C LEU A 253 6.30 -2.36 11.54
N ARG A 254 6.48 -1.06 11.81
CA ARG A 254 5.70 0.01 11.19
C ARG A 254 5.81 -0.02 9.67
N ASP A 255 7.04 -0.04 9.14
CA ASP A 255 7.29 0.02 7.70
C ASP A 255 6.68 -1.22 6.98
N THR A 256 6.72 -2.38 7.63
CA THR A 256 6.07 -3.62 7.16
C THR A 256 4.55 -3.52 7.19
N CYS A 257 3.97 -3.01 8.27
CA CYS A 257 2.52 -2.83 8.38
C CYS A 257 1.98 -1.82 7.37
N ILE A 258 2.63 -0.66 7.21
CA ILE A 258 2.25 0.35 6.19
C ILE A 258 2.28 -0.28 4.79
N SER A 259 3.33 -1.04 4.48
CA SER A 259 3.44 -1.75 3.21
C SER A 259 2.31 -2.76 3.00
N ALA A 260 1.92 -3.50 4.04
CA ALA A 260 0.83 -4.47 3.98
C ALA A 260 -0.54 -3.80 3.77
N VAL A 261 -0.80 -2.70 4.48
CA VAL A 261 -2.06 -1.94 4.38
C VAL A 261 -2.21 -1.34 2.99
N LEU A 262 -1.16 -0.69 2.47
CA LEU A 262 -1.15 -0.14 1.11
C LEU A 262 -1.39 -1.22 0.06
N ALA A 263 -0.66 -2.34 0.14
CA ALA A 263 -0.83 -3.46 -0.78
C ALA A 263 -2.27 -4.02 -0.74
N GLY A 264 -2.84 -4.19 0.47
CA GLY A 264 -4.19 -4.71 0.64
C GLY A 264 -5.26 -3.76 0.07
N LYS A 265 -5.14 -2.46 0.35
CA LYS A 265 -6.14 -1.43 0.01
C LYS A 265 -6.37 -1.40 -1.48
N ASP A 266 -5.31 -1.20 -2.26
CA ASP A 266 -5.45 -0.94 -3.70
C ASP A 266 -5.80 -2.19 -4.51
N THR A 267 -5.25 -3.34 -4.11
CA THR A 267 -5.44 -4.59 -4.85
C THR A 267 -6.83 -5.19 -4.64
N SER A 268 -7.39 -5.06 -3.44
CA SER A 268 -8.73 -5.59 -3.11
C SER A 268 -9.84 -4.82 -3.81
N LEU A 269 -9.62 -3.52 -4.06
CA LEU A 269 -10.60 -2.63 -4.68
C LEU A 269 -10.55 -2.65 -6.21
N LYS A 270 -9.36 -2.52 -6.81
CA LYS A 270 -9.22 -2.44 -8.27
C LYS A 270 -9.58 -3.76 -8.98
N ARG A 271 -9.40 -4.91 -8.32
CA ARG A 271 -9.61 -6.24 -8.95
C ARG A 271 -11.08 -6.64 -9.07
N ARG A 272 -11.98 -6.08 -8.25
CA ARG A 272 -13.43 -6.41 -8.30
C ARG A 272 -14.21 -5.55 -9.30
N PHE A 273 -13.86 -4.28 -9.47
CA PHE A 273 -14.59 -3.40 -10.41
C PHE A 273 -14.31 -3.71 -11.89
N CYS A 274 -13.11 -4.18 -12.26
CA CYS A 274 -12.82 -4.56 -13.65
C CYS A 274 -13.59 -5.81 -14.15
N ARG A 275 -14.26 -6.59 -13.29
CA ARG A 275 -15.14 -7.70 -13.72
C ARG A 275 -16.61 -7.33 -13.83
N LEU A 276 -17.02 -6.18 -13.29
CA LEU A 276 -18.42 -5.75 -13.28
C LEU A 276 -18.72 -4.71 -14.37
N GLY A 277 -17.70 -4.12 -15.00
CA GLY A 277 -17.84 -3.19 -16.14
C GLY A 277 -17.89 -3.86 -17.52
N GLY A 278 -18.20 -5.15 -17.59
CA GLY A 278 -18.28 -5.93 -18.83
C GLY A 278 -19.67 -6.52 -19.04
N VAL A 279 -20.68 -5.66 -19.17
CA VAL A 279 -21.95 -5.94 -19.86
C VAL A 279 -22.35 -4.69 -20.62
#